data_AF-A0A965NN17-F1
#
_entry.id   AF-A0A965NN17-F1
#
_cell.length_a   1.000
_cell.length_b   1.000
_cell.length_c   1.000
_cell.angle_alpha   90.00
_cell.angle_beta   90.00
_cell.angle_gamma   90.00
#
_symmetry.space_group_name_H-M   'P 1'
#
loop_
_entity.id
_entity.type
_entity.pdbx_description
1 polymer ?
#
loop_
_entity_poly.entity_id
_entity_poly.type
_entity_poly.pdbx_seq_one_letter_code
_entity_poly.pdbx_strand_id
1 'polypeptide(L)'
;AAGQAQRHRFQQELQTLGQHFGRIQQLQQRIQVALTTVERDALIKVGEAEIKDFNEKDAVFAKVWGFNVPAVANRQSTFINTALRLFAVISEEEAAKARSAADFKEEQLVIRGDRRLLQTAEIRGLDLVVQFDQFAKVLQARRDAFLQLTELLKRSTNDEEKSRIQTQLDQTRDLLEKGNKEMAESVGYSITHNYEIEVLESKFVILLNQEEVNQIQGLVASAQQQAAAAPVVEAPKLEKKADKKN
;
A
#
# COMPACT_ATOMS: atom_id res chain seq x y z
N ALA A 1 -6.36 -13.11 1.46
CA ALA A 1 -7.46 -13.15 2.48
C ALA A 1 -7.06 -12.66 3.89
N ALA A 2 -6.02 -13.21 4.54
CA ALA A 2 -5.69 -12.86 5.94
C ALA A 2 -5.33 -11.37 6.17
N GLY A 3 -4.60 -10.73 5.24
CA GLY A 3 -4.22 -9.33 5.34
C GLY A 3 -5.40 -8.35 5.26
N GLN A 4 -6.45 -8.66 4.48
CA GLN A 4 -7.64 -7.81 4.36
C GLN A 4 -8.50 -7.85 5.63
N ALA A 5 -8.68 -9.04 6.23
CA ALA A 5 -9.42 -9.17 7.49
C ALA A 5 -8.72 -8.43 8.63
N GLN A 6 -7.38 -8.53 8.72
CA GLN A 6 -6.60 -7.83 9.73
C GLN A 6 -6.63 -6.31 9.53
N ARG A 7 -6.54 -5.84 8.28
CA ARG A 7 -6.72 -4.41 7.94
C ARG A 7 -8.10 -3.91 8.33
N HIS A 8 -9.15 -4.64 8.01
CA HIS A 8 -10.52 -4.26 8.36
C HIS A 8 -10.70 -4.16 9.88
N ARG A 9 -10.18 -5.15 10.62
CA ARG A 9 -10.18 -5.14 12.09
C ARG A 9 -9.45 -3.92 12.64
N PHE A 10 -8.23 -3.64 12.17
CA PHE A 10 -7.48 -2.45 12.60
C PHE A 10 -8.27 -1.16 12.35
N GLN A 11 -8.85 -1.00 11.15
CA GLN A 11 -9.61 0.19 10.80
C GLN A 11 -10.82 0.38 11.70
N GLN A 12 -11.54 -0.71 11.98
CA GLN A 12 -12.70 -0.69 12.86
C GLN A 12 -12.29 -0.31 14.29
N GLU A 13 -11.28 -0.97 14.85
CA GLU A 13 -10.80 -0.68 16.22
C GLU A 13 -10.28 0.77 16.34
N LEU A 14 -9.50 1.23 15.37
CA LEU A 14 -8.98 2.60 15.34
C LEU A 14 -10.11 3.63 15.25
N GLN A 15 -11.13 3.37 14.41
CA GLN A 15 -12.27 4.26 14.27
C GLN A 15 -13.11 4.31 15.55
N THR A 16 -13.41 3.16 16.15
CA THR A 16 -14.20 3.08 17.38
C THR A 16 -13.49 3.80 18.54
N LEU A 17 -12.20 3.57 18.73
CA LEU A 17 -11.43 4.25 19.77
C LEU A 17 -11.21 5.74 19.45
N GLY A 18 -11.01 6.10 18.18
CA GLY A 18 -10.92 7.50 17.76
C GLY A 18 -12.20 8.28 18.07
N GLN A 19 -13.38 7.68 17.83
CA GLN A 19 -14.66 8.27 18.22
C GLN A 19 -14.79 8.41 19.74
N HIS A 20 -14.37 7.39 20.50
CA HIS A 20 -14.38 7.44 21.95
C HIS A 20 -13.48 8.57 22.48
N PHE A 21 -12.26 8.68 21.97
CA PHE A 21 -11.34 9.77 22.28
C PHE A 21 -11.94 11.14 21.95
N GLY A 22 -12.59 11.29 20.79
CA GLY A 22 -13.27 12.52 20.40
C GLY A 22 -14.39 12.92 21.39
N ARG A 23 -15.16 11.96 21.90
CA ARG A 23 -16.16 12.22 22.96
C ARG A 23 -15.52 12.71 24.25
N ILE A 24 -14.37 12.15 24.65
CA ILE A 24 -13.60 12.61 25.82
C ILE A 24 -13.16 14.07 25.61
N GLN A 25 -12.63 14.42 24.44
CA GLN A 25 -12.22 15.80 24.14
C GLN A 25 -13.40 16.77 24.20
N GLN A 26 -14.56 16.40 23.65
CA GLN A 26 -15.79 17.20 23.74
C GLN A 26 -16.24 17.37 25.20
N LEU A 27 -16.16 16.31 26.00
CA LEU A 27 -16.53 16.36 27.41
C LEU A 27 -15.59 17.27 28.22
N GLN A 28 -14.28 17.23 27.94
CA GLN A 28 -13.31 18.15 28.53
C GLN A 28 -13.61 19.61 28.19
N GLN A 29 -13.98 19.91 26.94
CA GLN A 29 -14.41 21.26 26.55
C GLN A 29 -15.67 21.69 27.32
N ARG A 30 -16.66 20.80 27.47
CA ARG A 30 -17.88 21.07 28.24
C ARG A 30 -17.59 21.36 29.71
N ILE A 31 -16.66 20.64 30.33
CA ILE A 31 -16.20 20.89 31.71
C ILE A 31 -15.62 22.31 31.84
N GLN A 32 -14.82 22.75 30.87
CA GLN A 32 -14.21 24.08 30.89
C GLN A 32 -15.23 25.22 30.80
N VAL A 33 -16.30 25.03 30.01
CA VAL A 33 -17.34 26.06 29.80
C VAL A 33 -18.53 25.95 30.75
N ALA A 34 -18.53 24.98 31.67
CA ALA A 34 -19.62 24.77 32.62
C ALA A 34 -19.81 25.98 33.54
N LEU A 35 -21.05 26.50 33.56
CA LEU A 35 -21.41 27.75 34.24
C LEU A 35 -21.61 27.55 35.75
N THR A 36 -21.91 26.33 36.19
CA THR A 36 -22.17 26.01 37.60
C THR A 36 -21.22 24.93 38.12
N THR A 37 -20.92 24.97 39.41
CA THR A 37 -20.09 23.96 40.07
C THR A 37 -20.74 22.57 40.03
N VAL A 38 -22.07 22.49 40.24
CA VAL A 38 -22.81 21.21 40.24
C VAL A 38 -22.75 20.54 38.86
N GLU A 39 -22.94 21.30 37.79
CA GLU A 39 -22.80 20.80 36.41
C GLU A 39 -21.37 20.33 36.14
N ARG A 40 -20.37 21.14 36.54
CA ARG A 40 -18.96 20.80 36.37
C ARG A 40 -18.60 19.50 37.06
N ASP A 41 -19.00 19.31 38.31
CA ASP A 41 -18.69 18.13 39.11
C ASP A 41 -19.34 16.86 38.51
N ALA A 42 -20.57 16.98 38.01
CA ALA A 42 -21.24 15.88 37.31
C ALA A 42 -20.51 15.50 36.01
N LEU A 43 -20.09 16.49 35.22
CA LEU A 43 -19.34 16.26 33.98
C LEU A 43 -17.94 15.68 34.24
N ILE A 44 -17.25 16.10 35.31
CA ILE A 44 -15.96 15.54 35.72
C ILE A 44 -16.11 14.05 36.02
N LYS A 45 -17.12 13.66 36.82
CA LYS A 45 -17.34 12.24 37.17
C LYS A 45 -17.60 11.37 35.94
N VAL A 46 -18.38 11.88 34.97
CA VAL A 46 -18.57 11.20 33.68
C VAL A 46 -17.24 11.13 32.92
N GLY A 47 -16.46 12.21 32.93
CA GLY A 47 -15.16 12.28 32.25
C GLY A 47 -14.14 11.29 32.79
N GLU A 48 -14.05 11.14 34.11
CA GLU A 48 -13.16 10.16 34.74
C GLU A 48 -13.53 8.72 34.36
N ALA A 49 -14.83 8.40 34.31
CA ALA A 49 -15.30 7.08 33.88
C ALA A 49 -14.96 6.81 32.41
N GLU A 50 -15.22 7.77 31.52
CA GLU A 50 -14.90 7.66 30.09
C GLU A 50 -13.39 7.54 29.84
N ILE A 51 -12.57 8.32 30.55
CA ILE A 51 -11.10 8.25 30.45
C ILE A 51 -10.59 6.89 30.91
N LYS A 52 -11.11 6.36 32.02
CA LYS A 52 -10.72 5.04 32.52
C LYS A 52 -11.03 3.94 31.50
N ASP A 53 -12.27 3.90 31.00
CA ASP A 53 -12.71 2.93 29.99
C ASP A 53 -11.89 3.05 28.69
N PHE A 54 -11.59 4.29 28.26
CA PHE A 54 -10.74 4.53 27.10
C PHE A 54 -9.33 4.00 27.29
N ASN A 55 -8.67 4.31 28.41
CA ASN A 55 -7.29 3.90 28.68
C ASN A 55 -7.14 2.37 28.71
N GLU A 56 -8.13 1.67 29.28
CA GLU A 56 -8.13 0.19 29.29
C GLU A 56 -8.19 -0.38 27.87
N LYS A 57 -9.06 0.17 27.00
CA LYS A 57 -9.19 -0.28 25.61
C LYS A 57 -8.00 0.13 24.74
N ASP A 58 -7.50 1.34 24.94
CA ASP A 58 -6.33 1.87 24.22
C ASP A 58 -5.05 1.10 24.58
N ALA A 59 -4.91 0.62 25.82
CA ALA A 59 -3.81 -0.27 26.21
C ALA A 59 -3.85 -1.62 25.47
N VAL A 60 -5.04 -2.19 25.28
CA VAL A 60 -5.22 -3.42 24.47
C VAL A 60 -4.89 -3.13 23.01
N PHE A 61 -5.38 -2.02 22.47
CA PHE A 61 -5.08 -1.59 21.11
C PHE A 61 -3.58 -1.42 20.89
N ALA A 62 -2.89 -0.70 21.79
CA ALA A 62 -1.45 -0.48 21.71
C ALA A 62 -0.65 -1.78 21.78
N LYS A 63 -1.11 -2.78 22.55
CA LYS A 63 -0.47 -4.10 22.59
C LYS A 63 -0.58 -4.86 21.26
N VAL A 64 -1.67 -4.69 20.53
CA VAL A 64 -1.89 -5.37 19.24
C VAL A 64 -1.21 -4.62 18.09
N TRP A 65 -1.26 -3.29 18.10
CA TRP A 65 -0.90 -2.45 16.95
C TRP A 65 0.35 -1.59 17.15
N GLY A 66 0.90 -1.54 18.35
CA GLY A 66 2.19 -0.90 18.66
C GLY A 66 2.13 0.60 18.90
N PHE A 67 0.94 1.21 19.00
CA PHE A 67 0.79 2.63 19.33
C PHE A 67 -0.56 2.91 19.99
N ASN A 68 -0.64 4.04 20.72
CA ASN A 68 -1.86 4.54 21.34
C ASN A 68 -2.66 5.43 20.39
N VAL A 69 -3.98 5.29 20.35
CA VAL A 69 -4.89 6.03 19.46
C VAL A 69 -4.71 7.55 19.53
N PRO A 70 -4.51 8.19 20.71
CA PRO A 70 -4.31 9.64 20.79
C PRO A 70 -3.09 10.13 19.98
N ALA A 71 -2.08 9.27 19.77
CA ALA A 71 -0.90 9.62 18.98
C ALA A 71 -1.24 9.88 17.50
N VAL A 72 -2.33 9.30 16.99
CA VAL A 72 -2.72 9.38 15.57
C VAL A 72 -4.10 9.96 15.34
N ALA A 73 -4.94 10.08 16.37
CA ALA A 73 -6.37 10.47 16.26
C ALA A 73 -6.61 11.79 15.52
N ASN A 74 -5.67 12.73 15.64
CA ASN A 74 -5.75 14.06 14.99
C ASN A 74 -4.79 14.19 13.80
N ARG A 75 -4.23 13.09 13.31
CA ARG A 75 -3.31 13.08 12.18
C ARG A 75 -4.00 12.56 10.94
N GLN A 76 -3.65 13.14 9.80
CA GLN A 76 -3.99 12.51 8.53
C GLN A 76 -3.25 11.17 8.44
N SER A 77 -3.98 10.10 8.15
CA SER A 77 -3.43 8.76 8.02
C SER A 77 -3.94 8.07 6.76
N THR A 78 -3.16 7.13 6.23
CA THR A 78 -3.55 6.35 5.07
C THR A 78 -2.87 4.97 5.08
N PHE A 79 -3.33 4.09 4.21
CA PHE A 79 -2.66 2.83 3.92
C PHE A 79 -1.91 2.92 2.61
N ILE A 80 -0.67 2.45 2.62
CA ILE A 80 0.12 2.29 1.42
C ILE A 80 0.38 0.81 1.20
N ASN A 81 0.07 0.31 0.01
CA ASN A 81 0.33 -1.09 -0.34
C ASN A 81 1.84 -1.28 -0.56
N THR A 82 2.37 -2.35 0.01
CA THR A 82 3.79 -2.73 -0.10
C THR A 82 3.98 -4.10 -0.73
N ALA A 83 2.90 -4.88 -0.87
CA ALA A 83 2.92 -6.07 -1.70
C ALA A 83 1.57 -6.31 -2.37
N LEU A 84 1.62 -6.66 -3.66
CA LEU A 84 0.47 -6.94 -4.51
C LEU A 84 0.65 -8.29 -5.20
N ARG A 85 -0.45 -8.96 -5.49
CA ARG A 85 -0.51 -10.11 -6.38
C ARG A 85 -1.46 -9.82 -7.52
N LEU A 86 -1.00 -10.09 -8.73
CA LEU A 86 -1.71 -9.83 -9.96
C LEU A 86 -2.31 -11.11 -10.52
N PHE A 87 -3.60 -11.05 -10.82
CA PHE A 87 -4.32 -12.13 -11.47
C PHE A 87 -4.92 -11.65 -12.79
N ALA A 88 -4.47 -12.20 -13.92
CA ALA A 88 -5.12 -11.98 -15.20
C ALA A 88 -6.41 -12.80 -15.27
N VAL A 89 -7.51 -12.17 -15.65
CA VAL A 89 -8.75 -12.86 -16.01
C VAL A 89 -8.55 -13.47 -17.39
N ILE A 90 -8.62 -14.79 -17.48
CA ILE A 90 -8.35 -15.55 -18.70
C ILE A 90 -9.51 -16.46 -19.09
N SER A 91 -9.57 -16.80 -20.37
CA SER A 91 -10.48 -17.80 -20.93
C SER A 91 -10.05 -19.23 -20.59
N GLU A 92 -10.94 -20.20 -20.87
CA GLU A 92 -10.62 -21.62 -20.74
C GLU A 92 -9.50 -22.07 -21.68
N GLU A 93 -9.49 -21.54 -22.91
CA GLU A 93 -8.45 -21.84 -23.89
C GLU A 93 -7.07 -21.34 -23.43
N GLU A 94 -7.00 -20.13 -22.90
CA GLU A 94 -5.78 -19.58 -22.32
C GLU A 94 -5.32 -20.36 -21.09
N ALA A 95 -6.26 -20.85 -20.26
CA ALA A 95 -5.92 -21.68 -19.11
C ALA A 95 -5.32 -23.03 -19.54
N ALA A 96 -5.85 -23.64 -20.61
CA ALA A 96 -5.28 -24.86 -21.18
C ALA A 96 -3.87 -24.63 -21.73
N LYS A 97 -3.64 -23.48 -22.40
CA LYS A 97 -2.30 -23.09 -22.87
C LYS A 97 -1.33 -22.86 -21.71
N ALA A 98 -1.77 -22.18 -20.66
CA ALA A 98 -0.95 -21.98 -19.46
C ALA A 98 -0.53 -23.32 -18.84
N ARG A 99 -1.47 -24.27 -18.70
CA ARG A 99 -1.19 -25.62 -18.17
C ARG A 99 -0.19 -26.43 -18.98
N SER A 100 -0.04 -26.14 -20.28
CA SER A 100 0.94 -26.80 -21.13
C SER A 100 2.36 -26.24 -21.01
N ALA A 101 2.54 -25.10 -20.33
CA ALA A 101 3.86 -24.51 -20.11
C ALA A 101 4.66 -25.32 -19.08
N ALA A 102 5.96 -25.47 -19.31
CA ALA A 102 6.83 -26.33 -18.50
C ALA A 102 7.02 -25.84 -17.05
N ASP A 103 6.81 -24.55 -16.82
CA ASP A 103 6.98 -23.83 -15.55
C ASP A 103 5.65 -23.56 -14.82
N PHE A 104 4.53 -24.00 -15.39
CA PHE A 104 3.21 -23.79 -14.81
C PHE A 104 3.01 -24.56 -13.51
N LYS A 105 2.37 -23.89 -12.54
CA LYS A 105 1.92 -24.50 -11.28
C LYS A 105 0.42 -24.35 -11.15
N GLU A 106 -0.29 -25.41 -10.79
CA GLU A 106 -1.76 -25.37 -10.66
C GLU A 106 -2.21 -24.33 -9.62
N GLU A 107 -1.38 -24.04 -8.61
CA GLU A 107 -1.61 -22.98 -7.62
C GLU A 107 -1.74 -21.57 -8.25
N GLN A 108 -1.17 -21.35 -9.43
CA GLN A 108 -1.27 -20.07 -10.14
C GLN A 108 -2.66 -19.88 -10.76
N LEU A 109 -3.39 -20.96 -11.04
CA LEU A 109 -4.73 -20.88 -11.61
C LEU A 109 -5.79 -20.96 -10.51
N VAL A 110 -6.41 -19.81 -10.24
CA VAL A 110 -7.45 -19.68 -9.23
C VAL A 110 -8.81 -19.58 -9.92
N ILE A 111 -9.75 -20.43 -9.52
CA ILE A 111 -11.14 -20.37 -10.00
C ILE A 111 -11.98 -19.69 -8.94
N ARG A 112 -12.64 -18.57 -9.28
CA ARG A 112 -13.54 -17.82 -8.39
C ARG A 112 -14.88 -17.62 -9.08
N GLY A 113 -15.85 -18.47 -8.73
CA GLY A 113 -17.15 -18.49 -9.40
C GLY A 113 -16.99 -18.93 -10.86
N ASP A 114 -17.43 -18.08 -11.79
CA ASP A 114 -17.32 -18.26 -13.24
C ASP A 114 -15.98 -17.78 -13.84
N ARG A 115 -15.17 -17.06 -13.05
CA ARG A 115 -13.92 -16.46 -13.53
C ARG A 115 -12.73 -17.37 -13.27
N ARG A 116 -11.86 -17.47 -14.28
CA ARG A 116 -10.55 -18.11 -14.21
C ARG A 116 -9.48 -17.02 -14.12
N LEU A 117 -8.67 -17.11 -13.07
CA LEU A 117 -7.68 -16.11 -12.70
C LEU A 117 -6.31 -16.74 -12.71
N LEU A 118 -5.44 -16.32 -13.63
CA LEU A 118 -4.05 -16.78 -13.68
C LEU A 118 -3.18 -15.77 -12.93
N GLN A 119 -2.48 -16.21 -11.90
CA GLN A 119 -1.48 -15.40 -11.23
C GLN A 119 -0.32 -15.14 -12.19
N THR A 120 -0.14 -13.88 -12.57
CA THR A 120 0.93 -13.50 -13.51
C THR A 120 2.14 -12.92 -12.79
N ALA A 121 1.94 -12.33 -11.61
CA ALA A 121 3.04 -11.75 -10.84
C ALA A 121 2.71 -11.53 -9.37
N GLU A 122 3.78 -11.37 -8.60
CA GLU A 122 3.76 -10.89 -7.22
C GLU A 122 4.79 -9.77 -7.08
N ILE A 123 4.33 -8.59 -6.70
CA ILE A 123 5.14 -7.38 -6.57
C ILE A 123 5.33 -7.11 -5.09
N ARG A 124 6.58 -7.00 -4.63
CA ARG A 124 6.92 -6.74 -3.22
C ARG A 124 7.88 -5.57 -3.12
N GLY A 125 7.64 -4.69 -2.15
CA GLY A 125 8.41 -3.47 -1.92
C GLY A 125 7.61 -2.23 -2.31
N LEU A 126 7.70 -1.20 -1.47
CA LEU A 126 6.98 0.07 -1.66
C LEU A 126 7.28 0.70 -3.01
N ASP A 127 8.57 0.86 -3.35
CA ASP A 127 8.97 1.53 -4.60
C ASP A 127 8.47 0.78 -5.83
N LEU A 128 8.52 -0.56 -5.82
CA LEU A 128 8.04 -1.39 -6.92
C LEU A 128 6.52 -1.33 -7.06
N VAL A 129 5.77 -1.33 -5.94
CA VAL A 129 4.31 -1.16 -5.98
C VAL A 129 3.93 0.23 -6.51
N VAL A 130 4.62 1.29 -6.08
CA VAL A 130 4.38 2.66 -6.57
C VAL A 130 4.68 2.78 -8.06
N GLN A 131 5.81 2.23 -8.51
CA GLN A 131 6.17 2.22 -9.93
C GLN A 131 5.14 1.47 -10.76
N PHE A 132 4.73 0.28 -10.33
CA PHE A 132 3.67 -0.49 -10.98
C PHE A 132 2.37 0.32 -11.10
N ASP A 133 1.93 0.95 -10.01
CA ASP A 133 0.70 1.75 -9.99
C ASP A 133 0.77 2.93 -10.98
N GLN A 134 1.91 3.60 -11.06
CA GLN A 134 2.14 4.70 -12.01
C GLN A 134 2.13 4.20 -13.45
N PHE A 135 2.86 3.12 -13.75
CA PHE A 135 2.91 2.53 -15.09
C PHE A 135 1.55 2.02 -15.55
N ALA A 136 0.83 1.30 -14.68
CA ALA A 136 -0.52 0.81 -14.97
C ALA A 136 -1.47 1.98 -15.29
N LYS A 137 -1.43 3.08 -14.53
CA LYS A 137 -2.23 4.29 -14.81
C LYS A 137 -1.87 4.91 -16.17
N VAL A 138 -0.58 5.04 -16.49
CA VAL A 138 -0.14 5.59 -17.77
C VAL A 138 -0.60 4.72 -18.94
N LEU A 139 -0.49 3.40 -18.81
CA LEU A 139 -0.95 2.47 -19.85
C LEU A 139 -2.47 2.51 -20.04
N GLN A 140 -3.25 2.58 -18.97
CA GLN A 140 -4.70 2.74 -19.07
C GLN A 140 -5.07 4.07 -19.72
N ALA A 141 -4.45 5.18 -19.32
CA ALA A 141 -4.70 6.49 -19.93
C ALA A 141 -4.38 6.51 -21.43
N ARG A 142 -3.29 5.84 -21.85
CA ARG A 142 -2.95 5.69 -23.28
C ARG A 142 -3.96 4.83 -24.03
N ARG A 143 -4.48 3.76 -23.42
CA ARG A 143 -5.54 2.92 -23.99
C ARG A 143 -6.81 3.73 -24.19
N ASP A 144 -7.21 4.52 -23.21
CA ASP A 144 -8.38 5.39 -23.29
C ASP A 144 -8.21 6.45 -24.39
N ALA A 145 -7.02 7.06 -24.49
CA ALA A 145 -6.69 8.00 -25.56
C ALA A 145 -6.77 7.33 -26.95
N PHE A 146 -6.26 6.11 -27.09
CA PHE A 146 -6.35 5.35 -28.35
C PHE A 146 -7.82 5.07 -28.75
N LEU A 147 -8.67 4.69 -27.79
CA LEU A 147 -10.10 4.48 -28.03
C LEU A 147 -10.81 5.78 -28.44
N GLN A 148 -10.50 6.89 -27.77
CA GLN A 148 -11.03 8.21 -28.11
C GLN A 148 -10.62 8.66 -29.51
N LEU A 149 -9.34 8.52 -29.86
CA LEU A 149 -8.84 8.85 -31.20
C LEU A 149 -9.47 7.96 -32.27
N THR A 150 -9.68 6.68 -31.99
CA THR A 150 -10.36 5.75 -32.91
C THR A 150 -11.80 6.20 -33.18
N GLU A 151 -12.51 6.63 -32.14
CA GLU A 151 -13.87 7.13 -32.27
C GLU A 151 -13.93 8.47 -32.99
N LEU A 152 -12.98 9.37 -32.74
CA LEU A 152 -12.84 10.64 -33.48
C LEU A 152 -12.55 10.40 -34.96
N LEU A 153 -11.68 9.44 -35.29
CA LEU A 153 -11.38 9.07 -36.68
C LEU A 153 -12.64 8.61 -37.43
N LYS A 154 -13.48 7.79 -36.78
CA LYS A 154 -14.74 7.31 -37.35
C LYS A 154 -15.75 8.43 -37.61
N ARG A 155 -15.75 9.46 -36.75
CA ARG A 155 -16.69 10.59 -36.82
C ARG A 155 -16.19 11.73 -37.72
N SER A 156 -14.89 11.83 -37.94
CA SER A 156 -14.32 12.90 -38.77
C SER A 156 -14.73 12.71 -40.23
N THR A 157 -15.14 13.79 -40.87
CA THR A 157 -15.52 13.85 -42.29
C THR A 157 -14.49 14.57 -43.15
N ASN A 158 -13.42 15.10 -42.55
CA ASN A 158 -12.36 15.84 -43.20
C ASN A 158 -11.10 14.96 -43.35
N ASP A 159 -10.58 14.85 -44.57
CA ASP A 159 -9.44 13.99 -44.87
C ASP A 159 -8.11 14.46 -44.26
N GLU A 160 -7.87 15.77 -44.12
CA GLU A 160 -6.69 16.29 -43.41
C GLU A 160 -6.76 15.96 -41.91
N GLU A 161 -7.94 16.08 -41.32
CA GLU A 161 -8.16 15.77 -39.91
C GLU A 161 -8.02 14.25 -39.66
N LYS A 162 -8.57 13.41 -40.55
CA LYS A 162 -8.38 11.96 -40.51
C LYS A 162 -6.90 11.58 -40.58
N SER A 163 -6.12 12.19 -41.48
CA SER A 163 -4.68 11.92 -41.60
C SER A 163 -3.91 12.28 -40.33
N ARG A 164 -4.25 13.42 -39.71
CA ARG A 164 -3.66 13.83 -38.43
C ARG A 164 -4.04 12.88 -37.28
N ILE A 165 -5.31 12.50 -37.17
CA ILE A 165 -5.79 11.56 -36.14
C ILE A 165 -5.16 10.18 -36.34
N GLN A 166 -5.03 9.70 -37.58
CA GLN A 166 -4.37 8.43 -37.89
C GLN A 166 -2.90 8.43 -37.45
N THR A 167 -2.17 9.51 -37.74
CA THR A 167 -0.77 9.66 -37.28
C THR A 167 -0.67 9.59 -35.75
N GLN A 168 -1.60 10.25 -35.03
CA GLN A 168 -1.65 10.19 -33.57
C GLN A 168 -2.04 8.80 -33.05
N LEU A 169 -2.93 8.08 -33.75
CA LEU A 169 -3.29 6.70 -33.44
C LEU A 169 -2.08 5.78 -33.55
N ASP A 170 -1.33 5.88 -34.65
CA ASP A 170 -0.15 5.03 -34.88
C ASP A 170 0.93 5.29 -33.83
N GLN A 171 1.22 6.57 -33.52
CA GLN A 171 2.13 6.92 -32.42
C GLN A 171 1.66 6.41 -31.06
N THR A 172 0.37 6.53 -30.76
CA THR A 172 -0.20 6.05 -29.49
C THR A 172 -0.14 4.53 -29.41
N ARG A 173 -0.36 3.84 -30.54
CA ARG A 173 -0.26 2.39 -30.65
C ARG A 173 1.16 1.91 -30.41
N ASP A 174 2.16 2.50 -31.05
CA ASP A 174 3.56 2.11 -30.87
C ASP A 174 4.00 2.27 -29.41
N LEU A 175 3.59 3.37 -28.77
CA LEU A 175 3.83 3.63 -27.36
C LEU A 175 3.09 2.67 -26.42
N LEU A 176 1.91 2.19 -26.82
CA LEU A 176 1.15 1.17 -26.10
C LEU A 176 1.81 -0.20 -26.23
N GLU A 177 2.20 -0.62 -27.44
CA GLU A 177 2.84 -1.91 -27.68
C GLU A 177 4.20 -1.99 -26.97
N LYS A 178 5.02 -0.93 -27.05
CA LYS A 178 6.29 -0.85 -26.33
C LYS A 178 6.10 -0.91 -24.81
N GLY A 179 5.21 -0.07 -24.26
CA GLY A 179 4.97 -0.04 -22.82
C GLY A 179 4.32 -1.33 -22.30
N ASN A 180 3.47 -1.97 -23.11
CA ASN A 180 2.88 -3.26 -22.76
C ASN A 180 3.92 -4.38 -22.71
N LYS A 181 4.84 -4.40 -23.69
CA LYS A 181 5.94 -5.36 -23.70
C LYS A 181 6.84 -5.20 -22.47
N GLU A 182 7.24 -3.97 -22.15
CA GLU A 182 8.06 -3.68 -20.97
C GLU A 182 7.36 -4.12 -19.67
N MET A 183 6.05 -3.92 -19.53
CA MET A 183 5.29 -4.36 -18.34
C MET A 183 5.10 -5.87 -18.28
N ALA A 184 4.88 -6.52 -19.42
CA ALA A 184 4.76 -7.97 -19.49
C ALA A 184 6.08 -8.64 -19.11
N GLU A 185 7.20 -8.11 -19.60
CA GLU A 185 8.55 -8.63 -19.31
C GLU A 185 9.02 -8.34 -17.88
N SER A 186 8.68 -7.17 -17.32
CA SER A 186 9.16 -6.78 -15.99
C SER A 186 8.33 -7.34 -14.84
N VAL A 187 6.99 -7.29 -14.96
CA VAL A 187 6.07 -7.55 -13.86
C VAL A 187 4.87 -8.40 -14.28
N GLY A 188 4.93 -9.08 -15.42
CA GLY A 188 3.89 -10.00 -15.88
C GLY A 188 2.52 -9.35 -16.12
N TYR A 189 2.48 -8.03 -16.35
CA TYR A 189 1.25 -7.28 -16.56
C TYR A 189 1.10 -6.91 -18.04
N SER A 190 -0.07 -7.19 -18.62
CA SER A 190 -0.39 -6.85 -20.01
C SER A 190 -1.77 -6.20 -20.13
N ILE A 191 -1.90 -5.06 -20.80
CA ILE A 191 -3.17 -4.36 -21.01
C ILE A 191 -4.20 -5.18 -21.80
N THR A 192 -3.79 -6.27 -22.44
CA THR A 192 -4.65 -7.18 -23.20
C THR A 192 -5.59 -7.99 -22.31
N HIS A 193 -5.30 -8.07 -21.00
CA HIS A 193 -6.10 -8.78 -20.03
C HIS A 193 -6.72 -7.82 -19.02
N ASN A 194 -7.85 -8.21 -18.46
CA ASN A 194 -8.36 -7.57 -17.24
C ASN A 194 -7.64 -8.17 -16.03
N TYR A 195 -7.36 -7.36 -15.01
CA TYR A 195 -6.64 -7.82 -13.82
C TYR A 195 -7.47 -7.69 -12.56
N GLU A 196 -7.37 -8.70 -11.71
CA GLU A 196 -7.67 -8.60 -10.29
C GLU A 196 -6.37 -8.40 -9.50
N ILE A 197 -6.34 -7.35 -8.69
CA ILE A 197 -5.23 -7.07 -7.79
C ILE A 197 -5.62 -7.55 -6.39
N GLU A 198 -4.88 -8.51 -5.84
CA GLU A 198 -4.96 -8.87 -4.43
C GLU A 198 -3.87 -8.13 -3.66
N VAL A 199 -4.27 -7.37 -2.65
CA VAL A 199 -3.33 -6.73 -1.72
C VAL A 199 -2.83 -7.77 -0.72
N LEU A 200 -1.52 -8.04 -0.75
CA LEU A 200 -0.87 -8.97 0.16
C LEU A 200 -0.39 -8.29 1.43
N GLU A 201 0.15 -7.09 1.30
CA GLU A 201 0.69 -6.31 2.42
C GLU A 201 0.39 -4.81 2.24
N SER A 202 0.02 -4.15 3.33
CA SER A 202 -0.12 -2.71 3.42
C SER A 202 0.51 -2.21 4.70
N LYS A 203 1.06 -1.00 4.68
CA LYS A 203 1.51 -0.27 5.86
C LYS A 203 0.55 0.86 6.18
N PHE A 204 0.20 1.00 7.45
CA PHE A 204 -0.47 2.18 7.97
C PHE A 204 0.56 3.27 8.17
N VAL A 205 0.31 4.46 7.61
CA VAL A 205 1.20 5.61 7.73
C VAL A 205 0.42 6.83 8.19
N ILE A 206 1.10 7.69 8.94
CA ILE A 206 0.62 9.00 9.35
C ILE A 206 1.42 10.07 8.62
N LEU A 207 0.75 11.16 8.27
CA LEU A 207 1.45 12.34 7.77
C LEU A 207 2.14 13.02 8.96
N LEU A 208 3.44 13.22 8.83
CA LEU A 208 4.24 13.95 9.80
C LEU A 208 4.23 15.43 9.49
N ASN A 209 4.30 16.26 10.52
CA ASN A 209 4.52 17.69 10.34
C ASN A 209 6.02 17.99 10.12
N GLN A 210 6.34 19.22 9.71
CA GLN A 210 7.73 19.57 9.36
C GLN A 210 8.69 19.47 10.55
N GLU A 211 8.24 19.76 11.76
CA GLU A 211 9.07 19.67 12.98
C GLU A 211 9.46 18.21 13.26
N GLU A 212 8.50 17.30 13.14
CA GLU A 212 8.72 15.86 13.31
C GLU A 212 9.62 15.28 12.22
N VAL A 213 9.46 15.73 10.97
CA VAL A 213 10.35 15.35 9.88
C VAL A 213 11.80 15.75 10.21
N ASN A 214 12.01 16.97 10.70
CA ASN A 214 13.35 17.44 11.07
C ASN A 214 13.94 16.62 12.24
N GLN A 215 13.13 16.26 13.22
CA GLN A 215 13.56 15.42 14.35
C GLN A 215 13.95 14.00 13.90
N ILE A 216 13.13 13.36 13.05
CA ILE A 216 13.44 12.03 12.52
C ILE A 216 14.69 12.08 11.64
N GLN A 217 14.84 13.09 10.78
CA GLN A 217 16.05 13.25 9.98
C GLN A 217 17.30 13.40 10.86
N GLY A 218 17.21 14.18 11.95
CA GLY A 218 18.29 14.29 12.94
C GLY A 218 18.63 12.97 13.63
N LEU A 219 17.62 12.17 13.98
CA LEU A 219 17.81 10.84 14.58
C LEU A 219 18.42 9.83 13.59
N VAL A 220 17.96 9.83 12.33
CA VAL A 220 18.49 8.97 11.27
C VAL A 220 19.94 9.34 10.95
N ALA A 221 20.25 10.63 10.86
CA ALA A 221 21.62 11.10 10.66
C ALA A 221 22.54 10.71 11.83
N SER A 222 22.05 10.82 13.07
CA SER A 222 22.78 10.42 14.28
C SER A 222 23.01 8.90 14.35
N ALA A 223 22.00 8.11 13.95
CA ALA A 223 22.09 6.65 13.89
C ALA A 223 23.04 6.17 12.78
N GLN A 224 23.06 6.83 11.63
CA GLN A 224 24.01 6.54 10.55
C GLN A 224 25.45 6.89 10.94
N GLN A 225 25.65 7.97 11.71
CA GLN A 225 26.97 8.31 12.27
C GLN A 225 27.44 7.30 13.33
N GLN A 226 26.54 6.76 14.16
CA GLN A 226 26.88 5.71 15.11
C GLN A 226 27.14 4.35 14.45
N ALA A 227 26.42 4.02 13.37
CA ALA A 227 26.67 2.82 12.58
C ALA A 227 27.98 2.89 11.79
N ALA A 228 28.38 4.08 11.32
CA ALA A 228 29.67 4.31 10.68
C ALA A 228 30.86 4.39 11.67
N ALA A 229 30.59 4.60 12.96
CA ALA A 229 31.59 4.65 14.03
C ALA A 229 31.74 3.33 14.81
N ALA A 230 31.00 2.26 14.44
CA ALA A 230 31.22 0.94 15.01
C ALA A 230 32.61 0.42 14.60
N PRO A 231 33.50 0.06 15.54
CA PRO A 231 34.82 -0.45 15.19
C PRO A 231 34.65 -1.76 14.43
N VAL A 232 35.36 -1.87 13.30
CA VAL A 232 35.60 -3.14 12.62
C VAL A 232 36.23 -4.07 13.66
N VAL A 233 35.44 -5.00 14.19
CA VAL A 233 35.96 -6.07 15.03
C VAL A 233 36.80 -6.94 14.12
N GLU A 234 38.11 -6.73 14.18
CA GLU A 234 39.11 -7.54 13.50
C GLU A 234 38.84 -9.01 13.87
N ALA A 235 38.55 -9.83 12.86
CA ALA A 235 38.28 -11.25 13.03
C ALA A 235 39.43 -11.90 13.82
N PRO A 236 39.15 -12.78 14.80
CA PRO A 236 40.20 -13.44 15.56
C PRO A 236 41.04 -14.29 14.62
N LYS A 237 42.33 -13.94 14.50
CA LYS A 237 43.34 -14.75 13.80
C LYS A 237 43.35 -16.15 14.42
N LEU A 238 43.02 -17.15 13.59
CA LEU A 238 43.23 -18.56 13.88
C LEU A 238 44.71 -18.80 14.23
N GLU A 239 45.00 -19.00 15.51
CA GLU A 239 46.28 -19.56 15.97
C GLU A 239 46.39 -21.01 15.48
N LYS A 240 47.33 -21.25 14.57
CA LYS A 240 47.79 -22.59 14.22
C LYS A 240 48.41 -23.23 15.45
N LYS A 241 47.77 -24.27 15.99
CA LYS A 241 48.41 -25.20 16.94
C LYS A 241 49.61 -25.84 16.24
N ALA A 242 50.79 -25.64 16.82
CA ALA A 242 52.00 -26.36 16.46
C ALA A 242 51.93 -27.80 17.00
N ASP A 243 52.12 -28.76 16.11
CA ASP A 243 52.43 -30.17 16.41
C ASP A 243 53.65 -30.26 17.35
N LYS A 244 53.48 -30.91 18.50
CA LYS A 244 54.59 -31.41 19.30
C LYS A 244 54.74 -32.91 19.04
N LYS A 245 55.77 -33.26 18.27
CA LYS A 245 56.46 -34.55 18.36
C LYS A 245 57.16 -34.62 19.73
N ASN A 246 56.89 -35.69 20.46
CA ASN A 246 57.88 -36.46 21.21
C ASN A 246 57.37 -37.89 21.33
#